data_AF-A0A0G2IYX6-F1
#
_entry.id   AF-A0A0G2IYX6-F1
#
_cell.length_a   1.000
_cell.length_b   1.000
_cell.length_c   1.000
_cell.angle_alpha   90.00
_cell.angle_beta   90.00
_cell.angle_gamma   90.00
#
_symmetry.space_group_name_H-M   'P 1'
#
loop_
_entity.id
_entity.type
_entity.pdbx_description
1 polymer ?
#
loop_
_entity_poly.entity_id
_entity_poly.type
_entity_poly.pdbx_seq_one_letter_code
_entity_poly.pdbx_strand_id
1 'polypeptide(L)' 'MDLSARIKRNRKTSQIKFKVRCQRFIYTLVLKDSDKADKLKQSLPPSLKIADVSKGTKKAT' A
#
# COMPACT_ATOMS: atom_id res chain seq x y z
N MET A 1 -11.35 -11.43 10.17
CA MET A 1 -11.05 -9.99 10.00
C MET A 1 -9.62 -9.88 9.49
N ASP A 2 -9.44 -9.88 8.16
CA ASP A 2 -8.09 -9.87 7.57
C ASP A 2 -7.46 -8.46 7.61
N LEU A 3 -6.54 -8.27 8.56
CA LEU A 3 -5.61 -7.14 8.54
C LEU A 3 -4.74 -7.25 7.27
N SER A 4 -4.77 -6.23 6.41
CA SER A 4 -4.02 -6.23 5.15
C SER A 4 -3.50 -4.85 4.79
N ALA A 5 -2.38 -4.80 4.08
CA ALA A 5 -1.82 -3.56 3.55
C ALA A 5 -1.77 -3.60 2.03
N ARG A 6 -2.08 -2.47 1.40
CA ARG A 6 -1.94 -2.27 -0.04
C ARG A 6 -1.01 -1.09 -0.29
N ILE A 7 0.04 -1.32 -1.06
CA ILE A 7 1.00 -0.27 -1.42
C ILE A 7 0.71 0.14 -2.87
N LYS A 8 0.30 1.39 -3.08
CA LYS A 8 0.03 1.91 -4.42
C LYS A 8 1.01 3.01 -4.79
N ARG A 9 1.82 2.74 -5.82
CA ARG A 9 2.74 3.70 -6.42
C ARG A 9 2.07 4.43 -7.59
N ASN A 10 2.01 5.76 -7.53
CA ASN A 10 1.49 6.61 -8.58
C ASN A 10 2.64 7.33 -9.28
N ARG A 11 3.04 6.81 -10.45
CA ARG A 11 4.15 7.37 -11.25
C ARG A 11 3.89 8.81 -11.71
N LYS A 12 2.63 9.20 -11.94
CA LYS A 12 2.31 10.56 -12.42
C LYS A 12 2.54 11.64 -11.36
N THR A 13 2.34 11.31 -10.10
CA THR A 13 2.42 12.28 -8.98
C THR A 13 3.61 11.99 -8.06
N SER A 14 4.44 11.00 -8.40
CA SER A 14 5.47 10.41 -7.54
C SER A 14 4.98 10.11 -6.11
N GLN A 15 3.69 9.80 -5.95
CA GLN A 15 3.11 9.50 -4.64
C GLN A 15 3.08 8.00 -4.42
N ILE A 16 3.45 7.58 -3.21
CA ILE A 16 3.36 6.23 -2.72
C ILE A 16 2.34 6.22 -1.60
N LYS A 17 1.28 5.41 -1.74
CA LYS A 17 0.17 5.34 -0.78
C LYS A 17 0.17 4.00 -0.08
N PHE A 18 0.40 3.99 1.23
CA PHE A 18 0.25 2.83 2.10
C PHE A 18 -1.17 2.82 2.63
N LYS A 19 -1.97 1.85 2.19
CA LYS A 19 -3.37 1.69 2.57
C LYS A 19 -3.50 0.48 3.49
N VAL A 20 -3.64 0.72 4.78
CA VAL A 20 -3.79 -0.34 5.79
C VAL A 20 -5.27 -0.53 6.09
N ARG A 21 -5.78 -1.74 5.88
CA ARG A 21 -7.15 -2.13 6.24
C ARG A 21 -7.16 -2.57 7.70
N CYS A 22 -7.93 -1.87 8.52
CA CYS A 22 -8.24 -2.24 9.90
C CYS A 22 -9.71 -2.70 9.99
N GLN A 23 -10.24 -2.80 11.22
CA GLN A 23 -11.61 -3.26 11.49
C GLN A 23 -12.66 -2.46 10.69
N ARG A 24 -12.67 -1.13 10.87
CA ARG A 24 -13.69 -0.25 10.29
C ARG A 24 -13.20 0.51 9.05
N PHE A 25 -12.00 1.05 9.11
CA PHE A 25 -11.49 2.01 8.12
C PHE A 25 -10.26 1.49 7.37
N ILE A 26 -9.94 2.20 6.29
CA ILE A 26 -8.67 2.07 5.57
C ILE A 26 -7.87 3.33 5.85
N TYR A 27 -6.78 3.18 6.60
CA TYR A 27 -5.86 4.28 6.87
C TYR A 27 -4.91 4.42 5.69
N THR A 28 -4.74 5.66 5.20
CA THR A 28 -3.86 5.94 4.07
C THR A 28 -2.76 6.90 4.50
N LEU A 29 -1.52 6.43 4.45
CA LEU A 29 -0.33 7.29 4.53
C LEU A 29 0.17 7.57 3.11
N VAL A 30 0.47 8.84 2.80
CA VAL A 30 0.98 9.26 1.49
C VAL A 30 2.41 9.77 1.65
N LEU A 31 3.33 9.19 0.89
CA LEU A 31 4.75 9.55 0.84
C LEU A 31 5.11 9.97 -0.58
N LYS A 32 6.13 10.84 -0.72
CA LYS A 32 6.71 11.22 -2.03
C LYS A 32 8.13 10.67 -2.24
N ASP A 33 8.79 10.31 -1.14
CA ASP A 33 10.16 9.80 -1.09
C ASP A 33 10.14 8.27 -1.23
N SER A 34 10.80 7.75 -2.28
CA SER A 34 10.87 6.31 -2.56
C SER A 34 11.67 5.55 -1.52
N ASP A 35 12.79 6.11 -1.07
CA ASP A 35 13.73 5.41 -0.20
C ASP A 35 13.13 5.24 1.20
N LYS A 36 12.42 6.27 1.68
CA LYS A 36 11.64 6.16 2.91
C LYS A 36 10.49 5.18 2.78
N ALA A 37 9.85 5.09 1.62
CA ALA A 37 8.78 4.14 1.39
C ALA A 37 9.28 2.69 1.40
N ASP A 38 10.44 2.42 0.79
CA ASP A 38 11.02 1.07 0.79
C ASP A 38 11.46 0.64 2.19
N LYS A 39 12.06 1.55 2.96
CA LYS A 39 12.35 1.31 4.39
C LYS A 39 11.08 1.06 5.21
N LEU A 40 10.04 1.87 5.01
CA LEU A 40 8.76 1.69 5.69
C LEU A 40 8.13 0.32 5.36
N LYS A 41 8.20 -0.09 4.09
CA LYS A 41 7.70 -1.40 3.64
C LYS A 41 8.43 -2.55 4.35
N GLN A 42 9.74 -2.43 4.56
CA GLN A 42 10.53 -3.42 5.31
C GLN A 42 10.20 -3.44 6.80
N SER A 43 9.81 -2.31 7.39
CA SER A 43 9.40 -2.25 8.80
C SER A 43 8.01 -2.86 9.07
N LEU A 44 7.23 -3.17 8.03
CA LEU A 44 5.91 -3.78 8.22
C LEU A 44 6.06 -5.24 8.71
N PRO A 45 5.14 -5.71 9.58
CA PRO A 45 5.18 -7.09 10.05
C PRO A 45 5.10 -8.10 8.89
N PRO A 46 5.92 -9.17 8.88
CA PRO A 46 5.90 -10.17 7.82
C PRO A 46 4.60 -10.99 7.79
N SER A 47 3.89 -11.06 8.92
CA SER A 47 2.56 -11.69 9.04
C SER A 47 1.44 -10.86 8.39
N LEU A 48 1.71 -9.59 8.04
CA LEU A 48 0.75 -8.73 7.39
C LEU A 48 0.67 -9.07 5.90
N LYS A 49 -0.54 -9.35 5.38
CA LYS A 49 -0.76 -9.57 3.95
C LYS A 49 -0.54 -8.25 3.19
N ILE A 50 0.61 -8.10 2.53
CA ILE A 50 0.98 -6.92 1.74
C ILE A 50 0.77 -7.19 0.26
N ALA A 51 0.01 -6.33 -0.43
CA ALA A 51 -0.18 -6.37 -1.88
C ALA A 51 0.32 -5.07 -2.55
N ASP A 52 1.20 -5.21 -3.54
CA ASP A 52 1.62 -4.11 -4.41
C ASP A 52 0.57 -3.91 -5.52
N VAL A 53 0.00 -2.71 -5.62
CA VAL A 53 -1.08 -2.39 -6.57
C VAL A 53 -0.54 -1.54 -7.73
N SER A 54 -0.04 -2.19 -8.78
CA SER A 54 0.16 -1.56 -10.10
C SER A 54 -1.21 -1.32 -10.77
N LYS A 55 -1.32 -0.39 -11.72
CA LYS A 55 -2.57 -0.22 -12.48
C LYS A 55 -2.61 -1.30 -13.58
N GLY A 56 -3.55 -2.24 -13.47
CA GLY A 56 -3.83 -3.30 -14.45
C GLY A 56 -3.88 -4.65 -13.74
N THR A 57 -4.94 -5.44 -13.77
CA THR A 57 -6.11 -5.57 -14.65
C THR A 57 -7.41 -5.15 -13.94
N LYS A 58 -8.39 -4.64 -14.70
CA LYS A 58 -9.79 -4.62 -14.20
C LYS A 58 -10.14 -6.09 -13.97
N LYS A 59 -10.52 -6.51 -12.75
CA LYS A 59 -11.23 -7.79 -12.61
C LYS A 59 -12.50 -7.65 -13.46
N ALA A 60 -12.50 -8.29 -14.64
CA ALA A 60 -13.69 -8.40 -15.45
C ALA A 60 -14.73 -9.12 -14.59
N THR A 61 -15.85 -8.45 -14.36
CA THR A 61 -17.10 -9.05 -13.90
C THR A 61 -18.07 -8.83 -15.05
#